data_AF-A0A183D9L8-F1
#
_entry.id   AF-A0A183D9L8-F1
#
_cell.length_a   1.000
_cell.length_b   1.000
_cell.length_c   1.000
_cell.angle_alpha   90.00
_cell.angle_beta   90.00
_cell.angle_gamma   90.00
#
_symmetry.space_group_name_H-M   'P 1'
#
loop_
_entity.id
_entity.type
_entity.pdbx_description
1 polymer ?
#
loop_
_entity_poly.entity_id
_entity_poly.type
_entity_poly.pdbx_seq_one_letter_code
_entity_poly.pdbx_strand_id
1 'polypeptide(L)'
;MQLFGKAAESGAFEKSSDKITRSLGKLIKDGETPEFVGKAVVALATDPNVMKKTGRTLIAADLGIDYKFRDIDGRQPDSLRGFKMLLGQVGLANIGAYFPAWLRVPGWLMTAIKSRL
;
A
#
# COMPACT_ATOMS: atom_id res chain seq x y z
N MET A 1 7.52 5.71 -21.10
CA MET A 1 6.83 5.98 -19.81
C MET A 1 5.74 7.05 -19.87
N GLN A 2 5.86 8.13 -20.68
CA GLN A 2 4.84 9.20 -20.76
C GLN A 2 3.44 8.75 -21.26
N LEU A 3 3.38 7.70 -22.09
CA LEU A 3 2.11 7.15 -22.58
C LEU A 3 1.25 6.57 -21.46
N PHE A 4 1.90 5.92 -20.48
CA PHE A 4 1.20 5.29 -19.36
C PHE A 4 0.66 6.34 -18.39
N GLY A 5 1.45 7.40 -18.11
CA GLY A 5 1.00 8.55 -17.32
C GLY A 5 -0.18 9.28 -17.96
N LYS A 6 -0.10 9.59 -19.25
CA LYS A 6 -1.24 10.19 -20.00
C LYS A 6 -2.48 9.30 -20.01
N ALA A 7 -2.33 7.98 -20.13
CA ALA A 7 -3.46 7.04 -20.07
C ALA A 7 -4.11 6.99 -18.68
N ALA A 8 -3.31 7.05 -17.61
CA ALA A 8 -3.80 7.11 -16.24
C ALA A 8 -4.53 8.43 -15.95
N GLU A 9 -3.95 9.57 -16.35
CA GLU A 9 -4.50 10.90 -16.11
C GLU A 9 -5.74 11.23 -16.94
N SER A 10 -5.87 10.66 -18.15
CA SER A 10 -7.00 10.89 -19.05
C SER A 10 -8.31 10.20 -18.62
N GLY A 11 -8.28 9.42 -17.55
CA GLY A 11 -9.43 8.64 -17.08
C GLY A 11 -9.83 7.52 -18.06
N ALA A 12 -8.94 7.14 -18.97
CA ALA A 12 -9.20 6.11 -19.98
C ALA A 12 -9.56 4.76 -19.35
N PHE A 13 -8.97 4.44 -18.19
CA PHE A 13 -9.28 3.24 -17.44
C PHE A 13 -10.66 3.28 -16.76
N GLU A 14 -11.08 4.44 -16.27
CA GLU A 14 -12.35 4.63 -15.54
C GLU A 14 -13.54 4.59 -16.51
N LYS A 15 -13.35 5.06 -17.76
CA LYS A 15 -14.34 5.04 -18.85
C LYS A 15 -14.43 3.71 -19.62
N SER A 16 -13.52 2.76 -19.37
CA SER A 16 -13.50 1.49 -20.10
C SER A 16 -14.74 0.64 -19.80
N SER A 17 -15.32 -0.04 -20.80
CA SER A 17 -16.44 -0.96 -20.60
C SER A 17 -16.02 -2.23 -19.84
N ASP A 18 -14.74 -2.59 -19.91
CA ASP A 18 -14.20 -3.81 -19.35
C ASP A 18 -13.96 -3.69 -17.84
N LYS A 19 -14.56 -4.61 -17.08
CA LYS A 19 -14.47 -4.64 -15.61
C LYS A 19 -13.02 -4.74 -15.11
N ILE A 20 -12.18 -5.49 -15.82
CA ILE A 20 -10.74 -5.66 -15.49
C ILE A 20 -10.02 -4.32 -15.61
N THR A 21 -10.23 -3.61 -16.72
CA THR A 21 -9.59 -2.33 -17.00
C THR A 21 -10.00 -1.26 -15.99
N ARG A 22 -11.28 -1.19 -15.60
CA ARG A 22 -11.72 -0.29 -14.52
C ARG A 22 -11.08 -0.63 -13.18
N SER A 23 -11.02 -1.92 -12.84
CA SER A 23 -10.39 -2.37 -11.60
C SER A 23 -8.90 -1.99 -11.56
N LEU A 24 -8.18 -2.16 -12.67
CA LEU A 24 -6.79 -1.73 -12.80
C LEU A 24 -6.64 -0.21 -12.65
N GLY A 25 -7.52 0.57 -13.29
CA GLY A 25 -7.53 2.03 -13.15
C GLY A 25 -7.68 2.48 -11.70
N LYS A 26 -8.59 1.83 -10.96
CA LYS A 26 -8.77 2.10 -9.52
C LYS A 26 -7.53 1.74 -8.72
N LEU A 27 -6.93 0.55 -8.95
CA LEU A 27 -5.72 0.12 -8.25
C LEU A 27 -4.52 1.06 -8.49
N ILE A 28 -4.38 1.58 -9.71
CA ILE A 28 -3.33 2.54 -10.05
C ILE A 28 -3.58 3.88 -9.35
N LYS A 29 -4.82 4.37 -9.35
CA LYS A 29 -5.22 5.64 -8.73
C LYS A 29 -5.04 5.64 -7.21
N ASP A 30 -5.39 4.53 -6.56
CA ASP A 30 -5.26 4.36 -5.11
C ASP A 30 -3.82 3.99 -4.69
N GLY A 31 -2.94 3.71 -5.66
CA GLY A 31 -1.56 3.30 -5.47
C GLY A 31 -0.61 4.40 -4.97
N GLU A 32 0.63 3.98 -4.75
CA GLU A 32 1.76 4.82 -4.31
C GLU A 32 2.47 5.46 -5.52
N THR A 33 3.02 6.66 -5.35
CA THR A 33 3.90 7.24 -6.38
C THR A 33 5.29 6.59 -6.37
N PRO A 34 6.03 6.62 -7.51
CA PRO A 34 7.43 6.19 -7.53
C PRO A 34 8.31 6.93 -6.50
N GLU A 35 8.02 8.19 -6.24
CA GLU A 35 8.71 9.02 -5.26
C GLU A 35 8.50 8.51 -3.83
N PHE A 36 7.30 8.02 -3.49
CA PHE A 36 7.05 7.41 -2.19
C PHE A 36 7.92 6.17 -1.97
N VAL A 37 8.06 5.31 -2.99
CA VAL A 37 8.96 4.15 -2.94
C VAL A 37 10.42 4.60 -2.80
N GLY A 38 10.83 5.65 -3.52
CA GLY A 38 12.15 6.25 -3.38
C GLY A 38 12.45 6.74 -1.95
N LYS A 39 11.47 7.40 -1.30
CA LYS A 39 11.58 7.82 0.10
C LYS A 39 11.77 6.62 1.05
N ALA A 40 11.12 5.49 0.78
CA ALA A 40 11.31 4.27 1.56
C ALA A 40 12.75 3.73 1.47
N VAL A 41 13.34 3.75 0.28
CA VAL A 41 14.75 3.35 0.07
C VAL A 41 15.69 4.28 0.82
N VAL A 42 15.50 5.60 0.70
CA VAL A 42 16.30 6.60 1.43
C VAL A 42 16.18 6.38 2.94
N ALA A 43 14.96 6.19 3.45
CA ALA A 43 14.74 5.97 4.87
C ALA A 43 15.52 4.76 5.41
N LEU A 44 15.49 3.63 4.68
CA LEU A 44 16.29 2.45 5.03
C LEU A 44 17.80 2.70 4.93
N ALA A 45 18.26 3.36 3.86
CA ALA A 45 19.68 3.64 3.65
C ALA A 45 20.26 4.55 4.74
N THR A 46 19.45 5.44 5.31
CA THR A 46 19.84 6.36 6.38
C THR A 46 19.59 5.84 7.79
N ASP A 47 18.95 4.67 7.96
CA ASP A 47 18.64 4.13 9.29
C ASP A 47 19.89 3.50 9.93
N PRO A 48 20.40 4.05 11.06
CA PRO A 48 21.54 3.47 11.76
C PRO A 48 21.27 2.04 12.29
N ASN A 49 20.00 1.65 12.39
CA ASN A 49 19.55 0.32 12.80
C ASN A 49 19.03 -0.53 11.63
N VAL A 50 19.37 -0.21 10.38
CA VAL A 50 18.86 -0.93 9.19
C VAL A 50 19.09 -2.45 9.26
N MET A 51 20.16 -2.90 9.93
CA MET A 51 20.46 -4.32 10.14
C MET A 51 19.35 -5.05 10.90
N LYS A 52 18.57 -4.37 11.75
CA LYS A 52 17.39 -4.98 12.39
C LYS A 52 16.31 -5.33 11.37
N LYS A 53 16.33 -4.73 10.17
CA LYS A 53 15.31 -4.88 9.13
C LYS A 53 15.67 -5.84 7.99
N THR A 54 16.86 -6.42 7.99
CA THR A 54 17.31 -7.39 6.97
C THR A 54 16.62 -8.75 7.11
N GLY A 55 16.71 -9.59 6.08
CA GLY A 55 16.17 -10.96 6.07
C GLY A 55 14.64 -11.06 5.93
N ARG A 56 13.96 -9.98 5.51
CA ARG A 56 12.50 -9.93 5.36
C ARG A 56 12.06 -9.02 4.23
N THR A 57 10.88 -9.31 3.69
CA THR A 57 10.18 -8.42 2.77
C THR A 57 9.55 -7.26 3.54
N LEU A 58 9.89 -6.03 3.18
CA LEU A 58 9.35 -4.82 3.78
C LEU A 58 8.32 -4.19 2.83
N ILE A 59 7.25 -3.64 3.39
CA ILE A 59 6.19 -2.95 2.65
C ILE A 59 6.45 -1.45 2.73
N ALA A 60 6.52 -0.75 1.60
CA ALA A 60 6.81 0.68 1.55
C ALA A 60 5.81 1.51 2.39
N ALA A 61 4.51 1.21 2.28
CA ALA A 61 3.47 1.81 3.12
C ALA A 61 3.75 1.67 4.64
N ASP A 62 4.27 0.52 5.09
CA ASP A 62 4.64 0.32 6.50
C ASP A 62 5.84 1.18 6.88
N LEU A 63 6.84 1.30 5.99
CA LEU A 63 8.00 2.15 6.21
C LEU A 63 7.61 3.64 6.27
N GLY A 64 6.61 4.08 5.48
CA GLY A 64 6.05 5.43 5.57
C GLY A 64 5.53 5.75 6.97
N ILE A 65 4.86 4.79 7.62
CA ILE A 65 4.38 4.92 8.99
C ILE A 65 5.55 4.88 9.99
N ASP A 66 6.46 3.92 9.86
CA ASP A 66 7.59 3.73 10.78
C ASP A 66 8.55 4.93 10.79
N TYR A 67 8.89 5.44 9.60
CA TYR A 67 9.81 6.57 9.40
C TYR A 67 9.11 7.92 9.22
N LYS A 68 7.78 7.96 9.31
CA LYS A 68 6.93 9.16 9.29
C LYS A 68 7.08 10.01 8.01
N PHE A 69 7.24 9.37 6.86
CA PHE A 69 7.18 10.06 5.57
C PHE A 69 5.86 9.78 4.85
N ARG A 70 5.45 10.72 4.00
CA ARG A 70 4.22 10.65 3.22
C ARG A 70 4.51 10.71 1.73
N ASP A 71 3.52 10.33 0.94
CA ASP A 71 3.55 10.47 -0.51
C ASP A 71 3.61 11.97 -0.90
N ILE A 72 4.00 12.28 -2.13
CA ILE A 72 4.19 13.65 -2.64
C ILE A 72 2.88 14.47 -2.63
N ASP A 73 1.74 13.80 -2.66
CA ASP A 73 0.41 14.39 -2.54
C ASP A 73 -0.09 14.47 -1.08
N GLY A 74 0.76 14.12 -0.11
CA GLY A 74 0.45 14.16 1.32
C GLY A 74 -0.37 12.96 1.83
N ARG A 75 -0.71 11.99 0.95
CA ARG A 75 -1.38 10.75 1.37
C ARG A 75 -0.40 9.83 2.10
N GLN A 76 -0.99 8.97 2.94
CA GLN A 76 -0.31 7.80 3.49
C GLN A 76 -0.91 6.57 2.79
N PRO A 77 -0.15 5.88 1.94
CA PRO A 77 -0.63 4.64 1.33
C PRO A 77 -1.01 3.60 2.40
N ASP A 78 -2.07 2.85 2.11
CA ASP A 78 -2.59 1.82 3.01
C ASP A 78 -1.65 0.60 3.02
N SER A 79 -1.33 0.11 4.22
CA SER A 79 -0.52 -1.10 4.36
C SER A 79 -1.30 -2.35 3.96
N LEU A 80 -0.68 -3.22 3.15
CA LEU A 80 -1.25 -4.54 2.81
C LEU A 80 -1.49 -5.44 4.04
N ARG A 81 -0.85 -5.14 5.18
CA ARG A 81 -1.03 -5.86 6.44
C ARG A 81 -1.80 -5.04 7.49
N GLY A 82 -2.34 -3.89 7.13
CA GLY A 82 -3.15 -3.08 8.04
C GLY A 82 -4.52 -3.73 8.30
N PHE A 83 -5.03 -3.60 9.52
CA PHE A 83 -6.38 -4.08 9.84
C PHE A 83 -7.46 -3.46 8.96
N LYS A 84 -7.30 -2.18 8.57
CA LYS A 84 -8.19 -1.50 7.61
C LYS A 84 -8.31 -2.27 6.29
N MET A 85 -7.18 -2.72 5.73
CA MET A 85 -7.12 -3.49 4.49
C MET A 85 -7.80 -4.86 4.66
N LEU A 86 -7.47 -5.57 5.75
CA LEU A 86 -8.05 -6.89 6.04
C LEU A 86 -9.58 -6.81 6.20
N LEU A 87 -10.06 -5.85 6.99
CA LEU A 87 -11.49 -5.66 7.23
C LEU A 87 -12.23 -5.22 5.97
N GLY A 88 -11.58 -4.45 5.09
CA GLY A 88 -12.11 -4.15 3.76
C GLY A 88 -12.35 -5.41 2.93
N GLN A 89 -11.47 -6.42 3.02
CA GLN A 89 -11.61 -7.67 2.27
C GLN A 89 -12.77 -8.56 2.75
N VAL A 90 -13.18 -8.46 4.02
CA VAL A 90 -14.35 -9.19 4.59
C VAL A 90 -15.63 -8.35 4.62
N GLY A 91 -15.66 -7.19 3.95
CA GLY A 91 -16.86 -6.35 3.86
C GLY A 91 -17.16 -5.50 5.10
N LEU A 92 -16.23 -5.45 6.06
CA LEU A 92 -16.33 -4.69 7.32
C LEU A 92 -15.56 -3.35 7.25
N ALA A 93 -15.50 -2.73 6.07
CA ALA A 93 -14.71 -1.52 5.81
C ALA A 93 -15.04 -0.36 6.78
N ASN A 94 -16.29 -0.25 7.22
CA ASN A 94 -16.75 0.78 8.16
C ASN A 94 -16.07 0.68 9.54
N ILE A 95 -15.71 -0.53 9.96
CA ILE A 95 -15.01 -0.77 11.23
C ILE A 95 -13.51 -0.50 11.07
N GLY A 96 -12.97 -0.74 9.86
CA GLY A 96 -11.56 -0.52 9.54
C GLY A 96 -11.09 0.92 9.74
N ALA A 97 -11.98 1.90 9.66
CA ALA A 97 -11.65 3.32 9.87
C ALA A 97 -11.25 3.67 11.32
N TYR A 98 -11.68 2.87 12.30
CA TYR A 98 -11.35 3.09 13.71
C TYR A 98 -10.00 2.50 14.11
N PHE A 99 -9.43 1.63 13.28
CA PHE A 99 -8.15 1.01 13.57
C PHE A 99 -7.00 1.94 13.18
N PRO A 100 -6.05 2.20 14.10
CA PRO A 100 -4.93 3.06 13.79
C PRO A 100 -4.01 2.39 12.77
N ALA A 101 -3.39 3.19 11.89
CA ALA A 101 -2.55 2.69 10.81
C ALA A 101 -1.33 1.88 11.29
N TRP A 102 -0.87 2.09 12.52
CA TRP A 102 0.23 1.31 13.13
C TRP A 102 -0.18 -0.11 13.53
N LEU A 103 -1.48 -0.41 13.61
CA LEU A 103 -1.95 -1.75 13.96
C LEU A 103 -1.90 -2.65 12.72
N ARG A 104 -0.91 -3.54 12.71
CA ARG A 104 -0.64 -4.49 11.64
C ARG A 104 -0.99 -5.90 12.06
N VAL A 105 -1.38 -6.71 11.10
CA VAL A 105 -1.58 -8.15 11.26
C VAL A 105 -0.20 -8.83 11.31
N PRO A 106 0.12 -9.58 12.39
CA PRO A 106 1.35 -10.35 12.47
C PRO A 106 1.48 -11.37 11.33
N GLY A 107 2.72 -11.67 10.91
CA GLY A 107 2.97 -12.59 9.81
C GLY A 107 2.36 -13.98 10.02
N TRP A 108 2.43 -14.52 11.24
CA TRP A 108 1.83 -15.83 11.57
C TRP A 108 0.31 -15.84 11.39
N LEU A 109 -0.37 -14.73 11.68
CA LEU A 109 -1.81 -14.62 11.55
C LEU A 109 -2.22 -14.51 10.07
N MET A 110 -1.46 -13.76 9.26
CA MET A 110 -1.64 -13.73 7.80
C MET A 110 -1.45 -15.13 7.18
N THR A 111 -0.41 -15.86 7.62
CA THR A 111 -0.16 -17.23 7.17
C THR A 111 -1.31 -18.15 7.58
N ALA A 112 -1.78 -18.07 8.82
CA ALA A 112 -2.88 -18.90 9.33
C ALA A 112 -4.22 -18.67 8.58
N ILE A 113 -4.53 -17.43 8.20
CA ILE A 113 -5.72 -17.10 7.40
C ILE A 113 -5.61 -17.73 6.00
N LYS A 114 -4.44 -17.62 5.36
CA LYS A 114 -4.23 -18.18 4.02
C LYS A 114 -4.04 -19.69 3.98
N SER A 115 -3.56 -20.31 5.06
CA SER A 115 -3.26 -21.75 5.13
C SER A 115 -4.47 -22.62 5.45
N ARG A 116 -5.67 -22.06 5.59
CA ARG A 116 -6.95 -22.80 5.73
C ARG A 116 -7.64 -23.08 4.39
N LEU A 117 -6.89 -23.06 3.29
CA LEU A 117 -7.31 -23.50 1.96
C LEU A 117 -6.37 -24.58 1.46
#